data_AF-A0A1S7FQR3-F1
#
_entry.id   AF-A0A1S7FQR3-F1
#
_cell.length_a   1.000
_cell.length_b   1.000
_cell.length_c   1.000
_cell.angle_alpha   90.00
_cell.angle_beta   90.00
_cell.angle_gamma   90.00
#
_symmetry.space_group_name_H-M   'P 1'
#
loop_
_entity.id
_entity.type
_entity.pdbx_description
1 polymer ?
#
loop_
_entity_poly.entity_id
_entity_poly.type
_entity_poly.pdbx_seq_one_letter_code
_entity_poly.pdbx_strand_id
1 'polypeptide(L)' 'MKAMEKHLLYYVLGSHRRAHYIEIIETQGEDALDPEAVEDILDILLSLFLDIGLKENHEPNQIGLDLEDLIDIINDAE' A
#
# COMPACT_ATOMS: atom_id res chain seq x y z
N MET A 1 -8.66 -8.20 0.62
CA MET A 1 -7.84 -7.38 1.55
C MET A 1 -8.45 -7.31 2.96
N LYS A 2 -7.65 -7.47 4.01
CA LYS A 2 -8.07 -7.23 5.42
C LYS A 2 -8.29 -5.75 5.69
N ALA A 3 -9.11 -5.40 6.68
CA ALA A 3 -9.46 -4.00 6.98
C ALA A 3 -8.25 -3.11 7.32
N MET A 4 -7.21 -3.68 7.93
CA MET A 4 -5.98 -2.95 8.29
C MET A 4 -5.14 -2.61 7.05
N GLU A 5 -4.95 -3.57 6.15
CA GLU A 5 -4.20 -3.42 4.89
C GLU A 5 -4.85 -2.32 4.02
N LYS A 6 -6.20 -2.33 3.94
CA LYS A 6 -6.97 -1.31 3.23
C LYS A 6 -6.80 0.09 3.81
N HIS A 7 -6.85 0.20 5.14
CA HIS A 7 -6.67 1.49 5.81
C HIS A 7 -5.27 2.06 5.59
N LEU A 8 -4.25 1.20 5.58
CA LEU A 8 -2.89 1.61 5.35
C LEU A 8 -2.67 2.04 3.90
N LEU A 9 -3.15 1.27 2.93
CA LEU A 9 -3.14 1.66 1.52
C LEU A 9 -3.77 3.05 1.34
N TYR A 10 -4.93 3.29 1.94
CA TYR A 10 -5.63 4.58 1.81
C TYR A 10 -4.89 5.73 2.47
N TYR A 11 -4.25 5.49 3.62
CA TYR A 11 -3.38 6.46 4.26
C TYR A 11 -2.20 6.85 3.34
N VAL A 12 -1.55 5.86 2.72
CA VAL A 12 -0.42 6.07 1.83
C VAL A 12 -0.83 6.83 0.57
N LEU A 13 -1.90 6.40 -0.09
CA LEU A 13 -2.42 7.03 -1.31
C LEU A 13 -2.89 8.46 -1.04
N GLY A 14 -3.56 8.70 0.10
CA GLY A 14 -3.93 10.04 0.53
C GLY A 14 -2.72 10.95 0.74
N SER A 15 -1.68 10.42 1.38
CA SER A 15 -0.45 11.17 1.69
C SER A 15 0.39 11.51 0.44
N HIS A 16 0.29 10.71 -0.62
CA HIS A 16 1.05 10.87 -1.87
C HIS A 16 0.24 11.51 -3.02
N ARG A 17 -0.88 12.19 -2.70
CA ARG A 17 -1.76 12.85 -3.69
C ARG A 17 -2.34 11.88 -4.74
N ARG A 18 -2.57 10.63 -4.34
CA ARG A 18 -3.21 9.56 -5.14
C ARG A 18 -4.58 9.16 -4.62
N ALA A 19 -5.29 10.09 -3.96
CA ALA A 19 -6.63 9.84 -3.45
C ALA A 19 -7.67 9.43 -4.53
N HIS A 20 -7.42 9.73 -5.80
CA HIS A 20 -8.29 9.30 -6.91
C HIS A 20 -8.30 7.77 -7.09
N TYR A 21 -7.23 7.05 -6.74
CA TYR A 21 -7.24 5.58 -6.74
C TYR A 21 -8.15 5.02 -5.64
N ILE A 22 -8.28 5.72 -4.51
CA ILE A 22 -9.23 5.34 -3.45
C ILE A 22 -10.66 5.38 -3.98
N GLU A 23 -11.01 6.44 -4.72
CA GLU A 23 -12.33 6.57 -5.34
C GLU A 23 -12.62 5.43 -6.33
N ILE A 24 -11.63 5.06 -7.15
CA ILE A 24 -11.75 3.93 -8.08
C ILE A 24 -12.00 2.63 -7.33
N ILE A 25 -11.19 2.35 -6.29
CA ILE A 25 -11.31 1.12 -5.49
C ILE A 25 -12.69 1.05 -4.78
N GLU A 26 -13.17 2.15 -4.20
CA GLU A 26 -14.46 2.18 -3.48
C GLU A 26 -15.67 2.09 -4.41
N THR A 27 -15.58 2.65 -5.62
CA THR A 27 -16.72 2.73 -6.54
C THR A 27 -16.79 1.57 -7.54
N GLN A 28 -15.65 1.05 -7.97
CA GLN A 28 -15.53 0.08 -9.05
C GLN A 28 -14.83 -1.22 -8.63
N GLY A 29 -14.21 -1.25 -7.45
CA GLY A 29 -13.45 -2.39 -6.95
C GLY A 29 -11.97 -2.32 -7.30
N GLU A 30 -11.18 -3.18 -6.67
CA GLU A 30 -9.72 -3.27 -6.84
C GLU A 30 -9.35 -3.69 -8.28
N ASP A 31 -10.16 -4.56 -8.89
CA ASP A 31 -9.99 -5.05 -10.28
C ASP A 31 -10.15 -3.96 -11.35
N ALA A 32 -10.65 -2.77 -10.98
CA ALA A 32 -10.82 -1.64 -11.89
C ALA A 32 -9.55 -0.78 -12.03
N LEU A 33 -8.51 -1.06 -11.25
CA LEU A 33 -7.21 -0.42 -11.40
C LEU A 33 -6.53 -0.96 -12.67
N ASP A 34 -6.15 -0.04 -13.57
CA ASP A 34 -5.34 -0.41 -14.72
C ASP A 34 -3.90 -0.74 -14.28
N PRO A 35 -3.11 -1.44 -15.14
CA PRO A 35 -1.76 -1.84 -14.78
C PRO A 35 -0.82 -0.67 -14.43
N GLU A 36 -1.04 0.52 -15.02
CA GLU A 36 -0.23 1.71 -14.75
C GLU A 36 -0.54 2.27 -13.35
N ALA A 37 -1.82 2.26 -12.95
CA ALA A 37 -2.23 2.61 -11.59
C ALA A 37 -1.65 1.64 -10.56
N VAL A 38 -1.63 0.34 -10.86
CA VAL A 38 -1.01 -0.66 -9.96
C VAL A 38 0.49 -0.39 -9.79
N GLU A 39 1.21 -0.11 -10.88
CA GLU A 39 2.65 0.20 -10.85
C GLU A 39 2.95 1.47 -10.04
N ASP A 40 2.18 2.57 -10.24
CA ASP A 40 2.36 3.81 -9.47
C ASP A 40 2.05 3.61 -7.97
N ILE A 41 1.05 2.79 -7.62
CA ILE A 41 0.76 2.43 -6.23
C ILE A 41 1.93 1.67 -5.60
N LEU A 42 2.49 0.69 -6.31
CA LEU A 42 3.64 -0.10 -5.85
C LEU A 42 4.87 0.79 -5.65
N ASP A 43 5.16 1.70 -6.58
CA ASP A 43 6.27 2.64 -6.48
C ASP A 43 6.15 3.57 -5.27
N ILE A 44 4.94 4.03 -4.97
CA ILE A 44 4.67 4.85 -3.78
C ILE A 44 4.87 4.04 -2.50
N LEU A 45 4.37 2.81 -2.47
CA LEU A 45 4.55 1.92 -1.33
C LEU A 45 6.04 1.67 -1.09
N LEU A 46 6.79 1.30 -2.13
CA LEU A 46 8.25 1.12 -2.10
C LEU A 46 8.98 2.37 -1.60
N SER A 47 8.64 3.54 -2.13
CA SER A 47 9.24 4.83 -1.74
C SER A 47 9.00 5.12 -0.26
N LEU A 48 7.76 4.93 0.20
CA LEU A 48 7.41 5.07 1.60
C LEU A 48 8.24 4.08 2.44
N PHE A 49 8.34 2.81 2.06
CA PHE A 49 9.13 1.81 2.81
C PHE A 49 10.60 2.17 2.94
N LEU A 50 11.21 2.70 1.89
CA LEU A 50 12.58 3.19 1.92
C LEU A 50 12.71 4.41 2.87
N ASP A 51 11.72 5.29 2.90
CA ASP A 51 11.72 6.51 3.73
C ASP A 51 11.50 6.25 5.23
N ILE A 52 10.57 5.36 5.61
CA ILE A 52 10.33 5.01 7.03
C ILE A 52 11.40 4.05 7.61
N GLY A 53 12.25 3.50 6.74
CA GLY A 53 13.27 2.55 7.10
C GLY A 53 12.68 1.17 7.43
N LEU A 54 13.03 0.17 6.63
CA LEU A 54 13.02 -1.22 7.06
C LEU A 54 13.98 -1.35 8.25
N LYS A 55 13.49 -1.10 9.47
CA LYS A 55 14.28 -1.37 10.67
C LYS A 55 14.52 -2.88 10.73
N GLU A 56 15.78 -3.28 10.62
CA GLU A 56 16.29 -4.66 10.61
C GLU A 56 15.87 -5.53 11.83
N ASN A 57 15.09 -5.01 12.78
CA ASN A 57 14.88 -5.60 14.10
C ASN A 57 13.45 -6.08 14.39
N HIS A 58 12.65 -6.42 13.38
CA HIS A 58 11.25 -6.88 13.56
C HIS A 58 10.35 -5.87 14.32
N GLU A 59 10.80 -4.62 14.52
CA GLU A 59 9.96 -3.56 15.04
C GLU A 59 9.06 -3.08 13.90
N PRO A 60 7.73 -2.98 14.11
CA PRO A 60 6.85 -2.40 13.12
C PRO A 60 7.35 -1.00 12.74
N ASN A 61 7.26 -0.66 11.45
CA ASN A 61 7.52 0.71 11.02
C ASN A 61 6.54 1.69 11.72
N GLN A 62 6.71 3.01 11.57
CA GLN A 62 5.83 4.00 12.27
C GLN A 62 4.33 3.84 11.97
N ILE A 63 3.97 3.00 11.00
CA ILE A 63 2.63 2.70 10.54
C ILE A 63 2.11 1.36 11.08
N GLY A 64 2.92 0.65 11.87
CA GLY A 64 2.51 -0.57 12.59
C GLY A 64 2.57 -1.85 11.76
N LEU A 65 3.24 -1.84 10.61
CA LEU A 65 3.40 -3.04 9.78
C LEU A 65 4.75 -3.71 10.01
N ASP A 66 4.72 -5.04 10.11
CA ASP A 66 5.90 -5.87 9.97
C ASP A 66 6.18 -6.21 8.51
N LEU A 67 7.34 -6.82 8.25
CA LEU A 67 7.78 -7.14 6.89
C LEU A 67 6.97 -8.27 6.25
N GLU A 68 6.39 -9.18 7.06
CA GLU A 68 5.61 -10.31 6.56
C GLU A 68 4.25 -9.82 6.04
N ASP A 69 3.56 -8.94 6.78
CA ASP A 69 2.32 -8.30 6.35
C ASP A 69 2.50 -7.55 5.02
N LEU A 70 3.70 -7.03 4.75
CA LEU A 70 4.04 -6.32 3.53
C LEU A 70 4.33 -7.23 2.34
N ILE A 71 5.05 -8.32 2.59
CA ILE A 71 5.32 -9.35 1.58
C ILE A 71 4.01 -10.03 1.17
N ASP A 72 3.09 -10.24 2.10
CA ASP A 72 1.75 -10.79 1.83
C ASP A 72 0.92 -9.85 0.94
N ILE A 73 0.94 -8.52 1.20
CA ILE A 73 0.25 -7.54 0.34
C ILE A 73 0.81 -7.55 -1.10
N ILE A 74 2.12 -7.68 -1.26
CA ILE A 74 2.77 -7.70 -2.58
C ILE A 74 2.51 -9.03 -3.30
N ASN A 75 2.58 -10.16 -2.61
CA ASN A 75 2.37 -11.48 -3.20
C ASN A 75 0.89 -11.78 -3.51
N ASP A 76 -0.06 -11.22 -2.76
CA ASP A 76 -1.51 -11.35 -3.07
C ASP A 76 -1.93 -10.46 -4.27
N ALA A 77 -1.04 -9.60 -4.78
CA ALA A 77 -1.28 -8.75 -5.95
C ALA A 77 -0.82 -9.38 -7.29
N GLU A 78 -0.17 -10.56 -7.27
CA GLU A 78 0.05 -11.44 -8.44
C GLU A 78 -1.07 -12.49 -8.59
#